data_AF-A0A7R9HDZ0-F1
#
_entry.id   AF-A0A7R9HDZ0-F1
#
_cell.length_a   1.000
_cell.length_b   1.000
_cell.length_c   1.000
_cell.angle_alpha   90.00
_cell.angle_beta   90.00
_cell.angle_gamma   90.00
#
_symmetry.space_group_name_H-M   'P 1'
#
loop_
_entity.id
_entity.type
_entity.pdbx_description
1 polymer ?
#
loop_
_entity_poly.entity_id
_entity_poly.type
_entity_poly.pdbx_seq_one_letter_code
_entity_poly.pdbx_strand_id
1 'polypeptide(L)'
;MALSTLYHTFSCHSEKVHDRLLKLDIFGITVSMGTIYVAAIYYGFICTPILQHSHLVVIVMIFLVVAVVLFPGFEFGTNVRNLTFFLWGSYGLFPTIHWAYTFGGLEQPIVVVSLVALLVHP
;
A
#
# COMPACT_ATOMS: atom_id res chain seq x y z
N MET A 1 -6.90 6.53 -8.95
CA MET A 1 -7.68 7.73 -9.30
C MET A 1 -8.54 7.52 -10.54
N ALA A 2 -7.98 7.19 -11.71
CA ALA A 2 -8.78 6.96 -12.93
C ALA A 2 -9.85 5.84 -12.80
N LEU A 3 -9.54 4.75 -12.10
CA LEU A 3 -10.51 3.67 -11.86
C LEU A 3 -11.64 4.10 -10.91
N SER A 4 -11.32 4.93 -9.92
CA SER A 4 -12.30 5.50 -8.99
C SER A 4 -13.25 6.47 -9.69
N THR A 5 -12.73 7.35 -10.57
CA THR A 5 -13.58 8.25 -11.35
C THR A 5 -14.49 7.49 -12.30
N LEU A 6 -14.00 6.42 -12.94
CA LEU A 6 -14.82 5.55 -13.78
C LEU A 6 -15.92 4.84 -12.98
N TYR A 7 -15.59 4.32 -11.79
CA TYR A 7 -16.56 3.71 -10.90
C TYR A 7 -17.69 4.69 -10.53
N HIS A 8 -17.36 5.89 -10.05
CA HIS A 8 -18.37 6.86 -9.66
C HIS A 8 -19.19 7.41 -10.83
N THR A 9 -18.63 7.44 -12.04
CA THR A 9 -19.34 7.92 -13.24
C THR A 9 -20.30 6.88 -13.80
N PHE A 10 -19.92 5.59 -13.77
CA PHE A 10 -20.68 4.50 -14.39
C PHE A 10 -21.40 3.58 -13.39
N SER A 11 -21.41 3.94 -12.11
CA SER A 11 -22.05 3.20 -11.01
C SER A 11 -23.54 2.94 -11.25
N CYS A 12 -24.24 3.87 -11.91
CA CYS A 12 -25.67 3.76 -12.18
C CYS A 12 -26.03 2.95 -13.44
N HIS A 13 -25.06 2.42 -14.19
CA HIS A 13 -25.34 1.78 -15.49
C HIS A 13 -25.96 0.38 -15.35
N SER A 14 -25.41 -0.47 -14.47
CA SER A 14 -25.87 -1.83 -14.22
C SER A 14 -25.18 -2.40 -12.98
N GLU A 15 -25.86 -3.24 -12.22
CA GLU A 15 -25.31 -3.94 -11.05
C GLU A 15 -24.01 -4.70 -11.37
N LYS A 16 -23.95 -5.37 -12.52
CA LYS A 16 -22.74 -6.10 -12.96
C LYS A 16 -21.55 -5.17 -13.25
N VAL A 17 -21.82 -3.99 -13.79
CA VAL A 17 -20.79 -3.00 -14.11
C VAL A 17 -20.32 -2.30 -12.85
N HIS A 18 -21.25 -1.94 -11.98
CA HIS A 18 -20.98 -1.42 -10.64
C HIS A 18 -20.00 -2.32 -9.88
N ASP A 19 -20.32 -3.60 -9.73
CA ASP A 19 -19.50 -4.53 -8.94
C ASP A 19 -18.11 -4.75 -9.54
N ARG A 20 -18.02 -4.82 -10.88
CA ARG A 20 -16.74 -4.98 -11.56
C ARG A 20 -15.85 -3.74 -11.39
N LEU A 21 -16.43 -2.55 -11.52
CA LEU A 21 -15.72 -1.28 -11.37
C LEU A 21 -15.29 -1.06 -9.91
N LEU A 22 -16.13 -1.40 -8.94
CA LEU A 22 -15.78 -1.34 -7.52
C LEU A 22 -14.57 -2.23 -7.21
N LYS A 23 -14.59 -3.49 -7.68
CA LYS A 23 -13.46 -4.41 -7.50
C LYS A 23 -12.18 -3.89 -8.15
N LEU A 24 -12.30 -3.30 -9.35
CA LEU A 24 -11.16 -2.69 -10.05
C LEU A 24 -10.62 -1.44 -9.35
N ASP A 25 -11.48 -0.60 -8.77
CA ASP A 25 -11.04 0.58 -8.03
C ASP A 25 -10.22 0.19 -6.79
N ILE A 26 -10.74 -0.75 -5.98
CA ILE A 26 -10.04 -1.28 -4.80
C ILE A 26 -8.68 -1.90 -5.20
N PHE A 27 -8.66 -2.65 -6.30
CA PHE A 27 -7.41 -3.20 -6.85
C PHE A 27 -6.44 -2.08 -7.28
N GLY A 28 -6.95 -1.03 -7.94
CA GLY A 28 -6.16 0.13 -8.34
C GLY A 28 -5.53 0.87 -7.15
N ILE A 29 -6.29 1.05 -6.06
CA ILE A 29 -5.77 1.62 -4.81
C ILE A 29 -4.64 0.74 -4.24
N THR A 30 -4.85 -0.57 -4.24
CA THR A 30 -3.85 -1.55 -3.76
C THR A 30 -2.53 -1.44 -4.53
N VAL A 31 -2.59 -1.39 -5.87
CA VAL A 31 -1.41 -1.21 -6.74
C VAL A 31 -0.73 0.14 -6.47
N SER A 32 -1.53 1.19 -6.28
CA SER A 32 -1.01 2.53 -5.98
C SER A 32 -0.26 2.55 -4.65
N MET A 33 -0.80 1.93 -3.60
CA MET A 33 -0.11 1.78 -2.31
C MET A 33 1.18 0.97 -2.43
N GLY A 34 1.17 -0.13 -3.18
CA GLY A 34 2.38 -0.92 -3.43
C GLY A 34 3.49 -0.11 -4.09
N THR A 35 3.14 0.74 -5.05
CA THR A 35 4.09 1.65 -5.71
C THR A 35 4.67 2.66 -4.72
N ILE A 36 3.84 3.24 -3.85
CA ILE A 36 4.27 4.16 -2.80
C ILE A 36 5.23 3.45 -1.82
N TYR A 37 4.94 2.22 -1.42
CA TYR A 37 5.81 1.44 -0.53
C TYR A 37 7.16 1.12 -1.18
N VAL A 38 7.18 0.72 -2.45
CA VAL A 38 8.44 0.49 -3.19
C VAL A 38 9.27 1.78 -3.23
N ALA A 39 8.67 2.92 -3.55
CA ALA A 39 9.37 4.21 -3.56
C ALA A 39 9.89 4.59 -2.16
N ALA A 40 9.05 4.47 -1.12
CA ALA A 40 9.42 4.79 0.25
C ALA A 40 10.58 3.93 0.76
N ILE A 41 10.56 2.61 0.51
CA ILE A 41 11.65 1.70 0.88
C ILE A 41 12.92 2.04 0.08
N TYR A 42 12.77 2.31 -1.22
CA TYR A 42 13.91 2.61 -2.08
C TYR A 42 14.67 3.86 -1.60
N TYR A 43 13.95 4.95 -1.29
CA TYR A 43 14.57 6.18 -0.81
C TYR A 43 14.95 6.13 0.67
N GLY A 44 14.14 5.49 1.51
CA GLY A 44 14.40 5.40 2.95
C GLY A 44 15.67 4.62 3.28
N PHE A 45 15.92 3.51 2.58
CA PHE A 45 17.07 2.63 2.83
C PHE A 45 18.21 2.82 1.83
N ILE A 46 18.27 3.96 1.12
CA ILE A 46 19.27 4.20 0.06
C ILE A 46 20.72 4.06 0.56
N CYS A 47 20.98 4.37 1.83
CA CYS A 47 22.31 4.23 2.46
C CYS A 47 22.67 2.78 2.85
N THR A 48 21.71 1.85 2.78
CA THR A 48 21.83 0.47 3.30
C THR A 48 21.28 -0.53 2.27
N PRO A 49 22.06 -0.91 1.24
CA PRO A 49 21.56 -1.66 0.08
C PRO A 49 21.05 -3.06 0.44
N ILE A 50 21.63 -3.71 1.44
CA ILE A 50 21.20 -5.05 1.90
C ILE A 50 19.79 -4.98 2.50
N LEU A 51 19.54 -4.02 3.41
CA LEU A 51 18.22 -3.82 4.00
C LEU A 51 17.20 -3.35 2.95
N GLN A 52 17.61 -2.46 2.04
CA GLN A 52 16.76 -2.00 0.96
C GLN A 52 16.26 -3.17 0.11
N HIS A 53 17.17 -4.03 -0.35
CA HIS A 53 16.81 -5.17 -1.19
C HIS A 53 15.91 -6.16 -0.44
N SER A 54 16.23 -6.47 0.83
CA SER A 54 15.39 -7.40 1.61
C SER A 54 13.96 -6.89 1.78
N HIS A 55 13.77 -5.59 2.06
CA HIS A 55 12.43 -5.01 2.21
C HIS A 55 11.68 -4.94 0.87
N LEU A 56 12.39 -4.65 -0.24
CA LEU A 56 11.80 -4.64 -1.58
C LEU A 56 11.30 -6.04 -2.00
N VAL A 57 12.07 -7.10 -1.70
CA VAL A 57 11.62 -8.48 -1.97
C VAL A 57 10.39 -8.81 -1.13
N VAL A 58 10.41 -8.49 0.16
CA VAL A 58 9.27 -8.77 1.06
C VAL A 58 8.00 -8.05 0.59
N ILE A 59 8.07 -6.76 0.26
CA ILE A 59 6.88 -6.00 -0.16
C ILE A 59 6.32 -6.53 -1.49
N VAL A 60 7.18 -6.92 -2.45
CA VAL A 60 6.73 -7.50 -3.71
C VAL A 60 6.03 -8.84 -3.47
N MET A 61 6.58 -9.70 -2.60
CA MET A 61 5.95 -10.97 -2.26
C MET A 61 4.58 -10.79 -1.61
N ILE A 62 4.45 -9.87 -0.65
CA ILE A 62 3.17 -9.55 0.00
C ILE A 62 2.19 -8.97 -1.03
N PHE A 63 2.66 -8.05 -1.89
CA PHE A 63 1.84 -7.45 -2.93
C PHE A 63 1.25 -8.51 -3.87
N LEU A 64 2.02 -9.51 -4.29
CA LEU A 64 1.51 -10.58 -5.16
C LEU A 64 0.36 -11.34 -4.49
N VAL A 65 0.48 -11.67 -3.19
CA VAL A 65 -0.58 -12.34 -2.44
C VAL A 65 -1.83 -11.46 -2.35
N VAL A 66 -1.65 -10.19 -1.95
CA VAL A 66 -2.75 -9.22 -1.84
C VAL A 66 -3.42 -8.99 -3.20
N ALA A 67 -2.65 -8.88 -4.27
CA ALA A 67 -3.13 -8.69 -5.63
C ALA A 67 -4.01 -9.86 -6.06
N VAL A 68 -3.61 -11.11 -5.79
CA VAL A 68 -4.43 -12.30 -6.08
C VAL A 68 -5.76 -12.27 -5.31
N VAL A 69 -5.73 -11.95 -4.01
CA VAL A 69 -6.93 -11.91 -3.17
C VAL A 69 -7.91 -10.81 -3.59
N LEU A 70 -7.39 -9.66 -4.03
CA LEU A 70 -8.20 -8.50 -4.40
C LEU A 70 -8.57 -8.46 -5.88
N PHE A 71 -7.95 -9.29 -6.73
CA PHE A 71 -8.21 -9.34 -8.17
C PHE A 71 -9.68 -9.65 -8.45
N PRO A 72 -10.34 -8.91 -9.38
CA PRO A 72 -11.77 -9.09 -9.67
C PRO A 72 -12.14 -10.47 -10.22
N GLY A 73 -11.17 -11.22 -10.75
CA GLY A 73 -11.39 -12.56 -11.32
C GLY A 73 -11.42 -13.70 -10.31
N PHE A 74 -11.02 -13.48 -9.06
CA PHE A 74 -11.10 -14.50 -8.01
C PHE A 74 -12.21 -14.16 -7.01
N GLU A 75 -12.99 -15.17 -6.63
CA GLU A 75 -14.13 -15.02 -5.72
C GLU A 75 -13.72 -15.36 -4.27
N PHE A 76 -13.04 -14.41 -3.62
CA PHE A 76 -12.82 -14.46 -2.17
C PHE A 76 -13.97 -13.75 -1.44
N GLY A 77 -14.32 -14.25 -0.25
CA GLY A 77 -15.35 -13.64 0.58
C GLY A 77 -15.02 -12.18 0.95
N THR A 78 -16.05 -11.33 1.01
CA THR A 78 -15.91 -9.89 1.27
C THR A 78 -15.11 -9.57 2.54
N ASN A 79 -15.32 -10.34 3.61
CA ASN A 79 -14.57 -10.18 4.86
C ASN A 79 -13.06 -10.42 4.69
N VAL A 80 -12.68 -11.44 3.91
CA VAL A 80 -11.27 -11.74 3.62
C VAL A 80 -10.64 -10.61 2.81
N ARG A 81 -11.35 -10.09 1.80
CA ARG A 81 -10.87 -8.99 0.97
C ARG A 81 -10.69 -7.70 1.79
N ASN A 82 -11.66 -7.36 2.63
CA ASN A 82 -11.59 -6.18 3.49
C ASN A 82 -10.46 -6.28 4.52
N LEU A 83 -10.31 -7.44 5.16
CA LEU A 83 -9.22 -7.68 6.09
C LEU A 83 -7.85 -7.61 5.39
N THR A 84 -7.74 -8.22 4.21
CA THR A 84 -6.50 -8.19 3.40
C THR A 84 -6.14 -6.76 3.01
N PHE A 85 -7.11 -5.96 2.57
CA PHE A 85 -6.89 -4.55 2.24
C PHE A 85 -6.46 -3.72 3.45
N PHE A 86 -7.09 -3.95 4.61
CA PHE A 86 -6.70 -3.29 5.85
C PHE A 86 -5.27 -3.65 6.28
N LEU A 87 -4.91 -4.94 6.25
CA LEU A 87 -3.56 -5.41 6.57
C LEU A 87 -2.52 -4.89 5.56
N TRP A 88 -2.89 -4.79 4.29
CA TRP A 88 -2.05 -4.21 3.26
C TRP A 88 -1.72 -2.76 3.56
N GLY A 89 -2.73 -1.96 3.93
CA GLY A 89 -2.54 -0.56 4.32
C GLY A 89 -1.73 -0.37 5.60
N SER A 90 -1.91 -1.26 6.59
CA SER A 90 -1.18 -1.17 7.87
C SER A 90 0.27 -1.64 7.77
N TYR A 91 0.61 -2.46 6.78
CA TYR A 91 1.99 -2.94 6.57
C TYR A 91 3.00 -1.79 6.47
N GLY A 92 2.62 -0.65 5.89
CA GLY A 92 3.49 0.53 5.76
C GLY A 92 4.07 1.05 7.09
N LEU A 93 3.45 0.74 8.23
CA LEU A 93 3.98 1.08 9.56
C LEU A 93 5.28 0.32 9.86
N PHE A 94 5.39 -0.94 9.45
CA PHE A 94 6.52 -1.79 9.76
C PHE A 94 7.87 -1.29 9.18
N PRO A 95 8.01 -1.04 7.86
CA PRO A 95 9.25 -0.50 7.31
C PRO A 95 9.56 0.91 7.83
N THR A 96 8.53 1.71 8.17
CA THR A 96 8.70 3.04 8.75
C THR A 96 9.32 2.97 10.14
N ILE A 97 8.82 2.09 11.00
CA ILE A 97 9.36 1.87 12.35
C ILE A 97 10.78 1.30 12.28
N HIS A 98 11.00 0.29 11.42
CA HIS A 98 12.32 -0.31 11.26
C HIS A 98 13.36 0.67 10.72
N TRP A 99 12.96 1.52 9.76
CA TRP A 99 13.79 2.62 9.27
C TRP A 99 14.15 3.58 10.41
N ALA A 100 13.15 4.05 11.17
CA ALA A 100 13.38 4.95 12.30
C ALA A 100 14.38 4.36 13.31
N TYR A 101 14.26 3.07 13.63
CA TYR A 101 15.21 2.40 14.52
C TYR A 101 16.63 2.30 13.93
N THR A 102 16.75 1.93 12.65
CA THR A 102 18.03 1.74 11.96
C THR A 102 18.83 3.04 11.88
N PHE A 103 18.15 4.18 11.71
CA PHE A 103 18.76 5.50 11.58
C PHE A 103 18.87 6.27 12.91
N GLY A 104 18.93 5.57 14.05
CA GLY A 104 19.23 6.18 15.35
C GLY A 104 18.02 6.67 16.16
N GLY A 105 16.81 6.25 15.79
CA GLY A 105 15.58 6.50 16.55
C GLY A 105 15.16 7.96 16.57
N LEU A 106 14.28 8.30 17.52
CA LEU A 106 13.75 9.67 17.71
C LEU A 106 14.80 10.66 18.25
N GLU A 107 16.02 10.21 18.54
CA GLU A 107 17.10 11.11 18.94
C GLU A 107 17.73 11.81 17.73
N GLN A 108 17.57 11.25 16.53
CA GLN A 108 18.08 11.87 15.32
C GLN A 108 17.06 12.85 14.73
N PRO A 109 17.44 14.12 14.50
CA PRO A 109 16.52 15.15 14.03
C PRO A 109 15.93 14.81 12.66
N ILE A 110 16.65 14.06 11.83
CA ILE A 110 16.13 13.62 10.52
C ILE A 110 14.95 12.67 10.66
N VAL A 111 14.96 11.76 11.64
CA VAL A 111 13.86 10.81 11.88
C VAL A 111 12.65 11.53 12.44
N VAL A 112 12.86 12.44 13.41
CA VAL A 112 11.76 13.22 14.02
C VAL A 112 11.09 14.14 13.01
N VAL A 113 11.87 14.88 12.21
CA VAL A 113 11.31 15.80 11.20
C VAL A 113 10.53 15.02 10.14
N SER A 114 11.06 13.88 9.67
CA SER A 114 10.34 13.03 8.70
C SER A 114 9.07 12.41 9.29
N LEU A 115 9.08 11.95 10.54
CA LEU A 115 7.90 11.38 11.19
C LEU A 115 6.82 12.46 11.45
N VAL A 116 7.24 13.64 11.91
CA VAL A 116 6.34 14.78 12.11
C VAL A 116 5.76 15.25 10.78
N ALA A 117 6.55 15.29 9.71
CA ALA A 117 6.06 15.62 8.37
C ALA A 117 4.97 14.64 7.91
N LEU A 118 5.13 13.34 8.18
CA LEU A 118 4.12 12.32 7.89
C LEU A 118 2.85 12.44 8.73
N LEU A 119 2.93 13.02 9.94
CA LEU A 119 1.78 13.18 10.85
C LEU A 119 1.05 14.53 10.69
N VAL A 120 1.73 15.56 10.19
CA VAL A 120 1.23 16.95 10.16
C VAL A 120 0.73 17.36 8.77
N HIS A 121 1.17 16.71 7.70
CA HIS A 121 0.66 16.97 6.33
C HIS A 121 -0.11 15.76 5.78
N PRO A 122 -1.45 15.70 6.01
CA PRO A 122 -2.34 14.78 5.30
C PRO A 122 -2.56 15.17 3.83
#